data_AF-A0AAX4NFF3-F1
#
_entry.id   AF-A0AAX4NFF3-F1
#
_cell.length_a   1.000
_cell.length_b   1.000
_cell.length_c   1.000
_cell.angle_alpha   90.00
_cell.angle_beta   90.00
_cell.angle_gamma   90.00
#
_symmetry.space_group_name_H-M   'P 1'
#
loop_
_entity.id
_entity.type
_entity.pdbx_description
1 polymer ?
#
loop_
_entity_poly.entity_id
_entity_poly.type
_entity_poly.pdbx_seq_one_letter_code
_entity_poly.pdbx_strand_id
1 'polypeptide(L)'
;MNRMDRYPSESVFKNIPIITPGTIRIVSDKFRIAEVSDFDPDGDRTGKSLPWATISKAVLLRDNYTCRICEKSNFTSVGTAFDVSQIHLNVQVHHIIPRKDGGSDSFRNLITLCESCHHKTFKGGYSGIPVERQLNLFSFDQKLIICLPKGYVPSQEHVKLNGYILDYSLVQNTLRERMEISYLQGSKLPVNAVSIKKGVYHDLLDDLSHLYEIRDYVTMHCNINGKKDRIRILLTANGEPMI
;
A
#
# COMPACT_ATOMS: atom_id res chain seq x y z
N MET A 1 28.55 -3.84 -3.98
CA MET A 1 27.12 -3.48 -3.85
C MET A 1 26.56 -4.25 -2.67
N ASN A 2 26.04 -3.56 -1.65
CA ASN A 2 25.59 -4.21 -0.42
C ASN A 2 24.38 -5.09 -0.73
N ARG A 3 24.20 -6.24 -0.06
CA ARG A 3 23.08 -7.17 -0.36
C ARG A 3 21.71 -6.50 -0.19
N MET A 4 21.62 -5.44 0.63
CA MET A 4 20.43 -4.63 0.83
C MET A 4 20.07 -3.70 -0.34
N ASP A 5 21.03 -3.27 -1.17
CA ASP A 5 20.76 -2.40 -2.34
C ASP A 5 20.27 -3.19 -3.56
N ARG A 6 20.15 -4.52 -3.42
CA ARG A 6 19.83 -5.45 -4.51
C ARG A 6 18.33 -5.73 -4.64
N TYR A 7 17.53 -5.44 -3.62
CA TYR A 7 16.10 -5.73 -3.57
C TYR A 7 15.27 -4.46 -3.35
N PRO A 8 13.98 -4.47 -3.73
CA PRO A 8 13.05 -3.43 -3.33
C PRO A 8 13.06 -3.21 -1.82
N SER A 9 12.98 -1.94 -1.39
CA SER A 9 12.76 -1.59 0.02
C SER A 9 11.53 -2.31 0.55
N GLU A 10 11.67 -3.02 1.67
CA GLU A 10 10.55 -3.65 2.37
C GLU A 10 10.10 -2.72 3.51
N SER A 11 8.92 -2.13 3.33
CA SER A 11 8.23 -1.35 4.37
C SER A 11 6.84 -1.93 4.59
N VAL A 12 6.38 -1.91 5.84
CA VAL A 12 4.99 -2.29 6.16
C VAL A 12 4.00 -1.45 5.32
N PHE A 13 4.34 -0.20 5.03
CA PHE A 13 3.51 0.70 4.23
C PHE A 13 3.51 0.34 2.73
N LYS A 14 4.57 -0.25 2.18
CA LYS A 14 4.56 -0.74 0.79
C LYS A 14 3.63 -1.93 0.56
N ASN A 15 3.23 -2.61 1.63
CA ASN A 15 2.26 -3.72 1.58
C ASN A 15 0.79 -3.27 1.63
N ILE A 16 0.56 -1.95 1.59
CA ILE A 16 -0.77 -1.36 1.60
C ILE A 16 -1.19 -1.08 0.15
N PRO A 17 -2.38 -1.53 -0.26
CA PRO A 17 -2.90 -1.26 -1.61
C PRO A 17 -3.08 0.22 -1.89
N ILE A 18 -2.59 0.67 -3.05
CA ILE A 18 -2.81 2.05 -3.52
C ILE A 18 -4.31 2.35 -3.65
N ILE A 19 -4.71 3.56 -3.28
CA ILE A 19 -6.09 4.02 -3.51
C ILE A 19 -6.33 4.31 -4.98
N THR A 20 -7.61 4.21 -5.39
CA THR A 20 -7.98 4.50 -6.77
C THR A 20 -7.97 6.01 -7.04
N PRO A 21 -7.69 6.43 -8.29
CA PRO A 21 -7.83 7.83 -8.70
C PRO A 21 -9.24 8.39 -8.47
N GLY A 22 -10.27 7.54 -8.51
CA GLY A 22 -11.64 7.93 -8.16
C GLY A 22 -11.76 8.45 -6.73
N THR A 23 -11.15 7.76 -5.76
CA THR A 23 -11.11 8.19 -4.35
C THR A 23 -10.36 9.51 -4.18
N ILE A 24 -9.22 9.66 -4.87
CA ILE A 24 -8.45 10.92 -4.88
C ILE A 24 -9.33 12.10 -5.32
N ARG A 25 -10.04 11.94 -6.44
CA ARG A 25 -10.92 12.98 -6.99
C ARG A 25 -12.03 13.37 -6.02
N ILE A 26 -12.69 12.39 -5.39
CA ILE A 26 -13.75 12.64 -4.39
C ILE A 26 -13.23 13.54 -3.26
N VAL A 27 -12.01 13.28 -2.76
CA VAL A 27 -11.40 14.08 -1.68
C VAL A 27 -11.04 15.47 -2.18
N SER A 28 -10.41 15.56 -3.36
CA SER A 28 -10.06 16.82 -4.02
C SER A 28 -11.28 17.74 -4.14
N ASP A 29 -12.37 17.22 -4.70
CA ASP A 29 -13.60 17.99 -4.94
C ASP A 29 -14.27 18.40 -3.62
N LYS A 30 -14.35 17.48 -2.65
CA LYS A 30 -15.01 17.74 -1.36
C LYS A 30 -14.29 18.79 -0.53
N PHE A 31 -12.96 18.78 -0.52
CA PHE A 31 -12.16 19.72 0.28
C PHE A 31 -11.61 20.90 -0.52
N ARG A 32 -11.83 20.94 -1.84
CA ARG A 32 -11.27 21.93 -2.78
C ARG A 32 -9.75 22.03 -2.68
N ILE A 33 -9.09 20.86 -2.63
CA ILE A 33 -7.63 20.75 -2.57
C ILE A 33 -7.14 20.18 -3.90
N ALA A 34 -6.31 20.93 -4.63
CA ALA A 34 -5.81 20.48 -5.93
C ALA A 34 -4.79 19.33 -5.83
N GLU A 35 -3.96 19.33 -4.78
CA GLU A 35 -2.84 18.39 -4.60
C GLU A 35 -3.20 17.25 -3.64
N VAL A 36 -4.23 16.48 -3.97
CA VAL A 36 -4.56 15.25 -3.23
C VAL A 36 -3.80 14.07 -3.83
N SER A 37 -3.14 13.29 -2.98
CA SER A 37 -2.44 12.06 -3.36
C SER A 37 -2.72 10.93 -2.36
N ASP A 38 -2.33 9.71 -2.70
CA ASP A 38 -2.13 8.68 -1.66
C ASP A 38 -0.91 9.06 -0.80
N PHE A 39 -0.71 8.31 0.28
CA PHE A 39 0.51 8.45 1.06
C PHE A 39 1.72 7.85 0.31
N ASP A 40 2.90 8.32 0.64
CA ASP A 40 4.17 7.74 0.23
C ASP A 40 4.63 6.75 1.31
N PRO A 41 4.91 5.47 0.98
CA PRO A 41 5.38 4.50 1.97
C PRO A 41 6.64 4.90 2.75
N ASP A 42 7.47 5.77 2.18
CA ASP A 42 8.68 6.30 2.82
C ASP A 42 8.43 7.65 3.51
N GLY A 43 7.22 8.20 3.36
CA GLY A 43 6.78 9.47 3.91
C GLY A 43 7.26 10.68 3.12
N ASP A 44 6.95 11.87 3.64
CA ASP A 44 7.30 13.13 2.97
C ASP A 44 7.71 14.21 3.96
N ARG A 45 8.76 14.95 3.60
CA ARG A 45 9.33 16.07 4.37
C ARG A 45 9.19 17.41 3.63
N THR A 46 8.97 17.36 2.32
CA THR A 46 9.12 18.53 1.43
C THR A 46 7.80 19.03 0.89
N GLY A 47 6.75 18.21 0.91
CA GLY A 47 5.43 18.60 0.41
C GLY A 47 4.82 19.75 1.20
N LYS A 48 3.98 20.51 0.51
CA LYS A 48 3.26 21.65 1.07
C LYS A 48 2.36 21.19 2.22
N SER A 49 2.65 21.69 3.42
CA SER A 49 1.83 21.40 4.59
C SER A 49 0.51 22.15 4.54
N LEU A 50 -0.59 21.45 4.82
CA LEU A 50 -1.93 22.02 4.94
C LEU A 50 -2.31 22.14 6.43
N PRO A 51 -3.27 23.02 6.78
CA PRO A 51 -3.75 23.12 8.16
C PRO A 51 -4.28 21.78 8.68
N TRP A 52 -3.81 21.35 9.86
CA TRP A 52 -4.14 20.05 10.46
C TRP A 52 -5.65 19.75 10.50
N ALA A 53 -6.46 20.74 10.89
CA ALA A 53 -7.92 20.61 11.00
C ALA A 53 -8.61 20.25 9.65
N THR A 54 -7.99 20.63 8.53
CA THR A 54 -8.48 20.33 7.18
C THR A 54 -7.90 19.02 6.68
N ILE A 55 -6.58 18.87 6.73
CA ILE A 55 -5.91 17.70 6.12
C ILE A 55 -6.22 16.41 6.87
N SER A 56 -6.35 16.43 8.19
CA SER A 56 -6.73 15.23 8.95
C SER A 56 -8.09 14.68 8.50
N LYS A 57 -9.10 15.54 8.30
CA LYS A 57 -10.42 15.15 7.80
C LYS A 57 -10.35 14.65 6.35
N ALA A 58 -9.52 15.29 5.53
CA ALA A 58 -9.34 14.88 4.14
C ALA A 58 -8.64 13.52 4.01
N VAL A 59 -7.62 13.26 4.85
CA VAL A 59 -6.93 11.96 4.93
C VAL A 59 -7.87 10.87 5.46
N LEU A 60 -8.70 11.15 6.47
CA LEU A 60 -9.72 10.20 6.93
C LEU A 60 -10.69 9.84 5.80
N LEU A 61 -11.16 10.82 5.02
CA LEU A 61 -12.02 10.57 3.87
C LEU A 61 -11.31 9.77 2.77
N ARG A 62 -10.05 10.12 2.46
CA ARG A 62 -9.20 9.42 1.49
C ARG A 62 -9.07 7.94 1.84
N ASP A 63 -8.88 7.66 3.13
CA ASP A 63 -8.72 6.32 3.65
C ASP A 63 -10.06 5.64 3.99
N ASN A 64 -11.17 6.23 3.54
CA ASN A 64 -12.54 5.77 3.78
C ASN A 64 -12.86 5.47 5.25
N TYR A 65 -12.29 6.25 6.18
CA TYR A 65 -12.44 6.05 7.62
C TYR A 65 -12.04 4.64 8.09
N THR A 66 -11.12 3.99 7.37
CA THR A 66 -10.60 2.65 7.69
C THR A 66 -9.09 2.69 7.92
N CYS A 67 -8.60 1.78 8.77
CA CYS A 67 -7.17 1.60 8.92
C CYS A 67 -6.56 1.09 7.59
N ARG A 68 -5.58 1.80 7.05
CA ARG A 68 -4.94 1.42 5.78
C ARG A 68 -4.11 0.12 5.85
N ILE A 69 -3.69 -0.30 7.05
CA ILE A 69 -2.97 -1.56 7.24
C ILE A 69 -3.91 -2.76 7.29
N CYS A 70 -5.00 -2.71 8.08
CA CYS A 70 -5.85 -3.88 8.34
C CYS A 70 -7.27 -3.78 7.76
N GLU A 71 -7.61 -2.67 7.10
CA GLU A 71 -8.90 -2.38 6.46
C GLU A 71 -10.12 -2.35 7.41
N LYS A 72 -9.89 -2.38 8.73
CA LYS A 72 -10.98 -2.28 9.73
C LYS A 72 -11.30 -0.82 10.06
N SER A 73 -12.58 -0.51 10.10
CA SER A 73 -13.16 0.62 10.84
C SER A 73 -13.73 0.08 12.15
N ASN A 74 -13.04 0.34 13.26
CA ASN A 74 -13.57 -0.02 14.56
C ASN A 74 -14.46 1.13 15.04
N PHE A 75 -15.72 0.85 15.34
CA PHE A 75 -16.65 1.80 15.95
C PHE A 75 -16.83 1.44 17.42
N THR A 76 -16.80 2.43 18.31
CA THR A 76 -17.19 2.24 19.71
C THR A 76 -18.37 3.13 20.01
N SER A 77 -19.42 2.56 20.62
CA SER A 77 -20.47 3.37 21.24
C SER A 77 -19.89 4.02 22.49
N VAL A 78 -19.85 5.34 22.52
CA VAL A 78 -19.54 6.10 23.73
C VAL A 78 -20.87 6.46 24.37
N GLY A 79 -21.15 5.88 25.53
CA GLY A 79 -22.28 6.29 26.36
C GLY A 79 -21.99 7.69 26.90
N THR A 80 -22.71 8.70 26.41
CA THR A 80 -22.68 10.02 27.03
C THR A 80 -23.73 10.08 28.13
N ALA A 81 -23.47 10.83 29.20
CA ALA A 81 -24.39 11.02 30.34
C ALA A 81 -25.78 11.57 29.96
N PHE A 82 -25.92 12.02 28.71
CA PHE A 82 -27.16 12.43 28.06
C PHE A 82 -27.44 11.44 26.93
N ASP A 83 -28.20 10.38 27.18
CA ASP A 83 -28.89 9.38 26.32
C ASP A 83 -28.69 9.31 24.78
N VAL A 84 -27.55 9.76 24.25
CA VAL A 84 -27.18 9.72 22.84
C VAL A 84 -25.94 8.84 22.73
N SER A 85 -26.07 7.71 22.05
CA SER A 85 -24.92 6.90 21.69
C SER A 85 -24.09 7.65 20.65
N GLN A 86 -22.94 8.20 21.04
CA GLN A 86 -21.99 8.75 20.08
C GLN A 86 -21.17 7.60 19.49
N ILE A 87 -21.17 7.48 18.17
CA ILE A 87 -20.29 6.54 17.47
C ILE A 87 -18.91 7.18 17.37
N HIS A 88 -17.93 6.65 18.13
CA HIS A 88 -16.53 7.04 17.99
C HIS A 88 -15.83 6.11 17.00
N LEU A 89 -15.13 6.69 16.05
CA LEU A 89 -14.32 5.95 15.09
C LEU A 89 -12.91 5.75 15.66
N ASN A 90 -12.51 4.51 15.92
CA ASN A 90 -11.22 4.18 16.52
C ASN A 90 -10.08 4.10 15.49
N VAL A 91 -10.02 5.08 14.58
CA VAL A 91 -8.87 5.30 13.72
C VAL A 91 -8.44 6.76 13.79
N GLN A 92 -7.14 6.98 13.62
CA GLN A 92 -6.55 8.31 13.69
C GLN A 92 -5.59 8.51 12.52
N VAL A 93 -5.36 9.78 12.19
CA VAL A 93 -4.36 10.16 11.19
C VAL A 93 -3.01 10.24 11.88
N HIS A 94 -2.04 9.52 11.31
CA HIS A 94 -0.67 9.46 11.79
C HIS A 94 0.28 9.95 10.71
N HIS A 95 1.39 10.52 11.16
CA HIS A 95 2.51 10.82 10.28
C HIS A 95 3.32 9.53 10.00
N ILE A 96 3.80 9.39 8.76
CA ILE A 96 4.73 8.33 8.39
C ILE A 96 6.13 8.70 8.90
N ILE A 97 6.61 9.88 8.50
CA ILE A 97 7.75 10.56 9.14
C ILE A 97 7.19 11.50 10.22
N PRO A 98 7.53 11.35 11.50
CA PRO A 98 7.03 12.19 12.58
C PRO A 98 7.35 13.67 12.36
N ARG A 99 6.47 14.56 12.82
CA ARG A 99 6.70 16.02 12.76
C ARG A 99 7.99 16.45 13.43
N LYS A 100 8.31 15.85 14.60
CA LYS A 100 9.56 16.11 15.33
C LYS A 100 10.81 15.78 14.51
N ASP A 101 10.68 14.86 13.56
CA ASP A 101 11.76 14.41 12.69
C ASP A 101 11.70 15.12 11.33
N GLY A 102 10.86 16.15 11.17
CA GLY A 102 10.73 16.96 9.94
C GLY A 102 9.70 16.47 8.93
N GLY A 103 8.80 15.57 9.31
CA GLY A 103 7.70 15.15 8.44
C GLY A 103 6.65 16.25 8.23
N SER A 104 6.17 16.37 7.00
CA SER A 104 5.20 17.39 6.59
C SER A 104 3.76 17.01 6.98
N ASP A 105 2.86 18.00 7.04
CA ASP A 105 1.41 17.77 7.05
C ASP A 105 0.90 17.72 5.61
N SER A 106 1.38 16.74 4.83
CA SER A 106 0.96 16.51 3.44
C SER A 106 0.26 15.15 3.30
N PHE A 107 -0.52 14.96 2.22
CA PHE A 107 -1.15 13.66 1.95
C PHE A 107 -0.13 12.53 1.84
N ARG A 108 1.05 12.84 1.29
CA ARG A 108 2.17 11.88 1.15
C ARG A 108 2.71 11.42 2.50
N ASN A 109 2.67 12.26 3.53
CA ASN A 109 3.21 11.89 4.85
C ASN A 109 2.14 11.44 5.87
N LEU A 110 0.86 11.42 5.51
CA LEU A 110 -0.23 11.14 6.45
C LEU A 110 -1.01 9.88 6.08
N ILE A 111 -1.32 9.05 7.07
CA ILE A 111 -2.01 7.77 6.91
C ILE A 111 -3.00 7.50 8.06
N THR A 112 -4.16 6.94 7.75
CA THR A 112 -5.15 6.54 8.76
C THR A 112 -4.86 5.14 9.31
N LEU A 113 -4.66 5.01 10.62
CA LEU A 113 -4.42 3.73 11.30
C LEU A 113 -5.36 3.54 12.50
N CYS A 114 -5.66 2.28 12.83
CA CYS A 114 -6.24 1.96 14.14
C CYS A 114 -5.13 1.84 15.20
N GLU A 115 -5.50 1.99 16.47
CA GLU A 115 -4.56 1.93 17.59
C GLU A 115 -3.68 0.68 17.57
N SER A 116 -4.26 -0.49 17.29
CA SER A 116 -3.50 -1.76 17.24
C SER A 116 -2.46 -1.80 16.14
N CYS A 117 -2.74 -1.21 14.96
CA CYS A 117 -1.79 -1.14 13.86
C CYS A 117 -0.75 -0.05 14.12
N HIS A 118 -1.16 1.10 14.65
CA HIS A 118 -0.26 2.16 15.08
C HIS A 118 0.78 1.63 16.09
N HIS A 119 0.36 0.96 17.15
CA HIS A 119 1.27 0.37 18.13
C HIS A 119 2.21 -0.69 17.51
N LYS A 120 1.72 -1.53 16.60
CA LYS A 120 2.56 -2.53 15.92
C LYS A 120 3.62 -1.87 15.05
N THR A 121 3.27 -0.81 14.34
CA THR A 121 4.16 -0.10 13.43
C THR A 121 5.18 0.77 14.17
N PHE A 122 4.85 1.34 15.34
CA PHE A 122 5.70 2.37 15.98
C PHE A 122 6.10 2.08 17.44
N LYS A 123 6.19 0.80 17.85
CA LYS A 123 6.64 0.43 19.21
C LYS A 123 8.01 1.04 19.55
N GLY A 124 8.19 1.54 20.78
CA GLY A 124 9.50 1.94 21.32
C GLY A 124 9.82 3.44 21.34
N GLY A 125 8.82 4.33 21.32
CA GLY A 125 9.06 5.78 21.37
C GLY A 125 9.14 6.42 19.99
N TYR A 126 8.09 6.26 19.19
CA TYR A 126 7.77 6.95 17.93
C TYR A 126 8.97 7.65 17.25
N SER A 127 9.88 6.88 16.66
CA SER A 127 11.05 7.37 15.89
C SER A 127 10.76 7.48 14.39
N GLY A 128 9.50 7.25 13.98
CA GLY A 128 9.09 7.28 12.58
C GLY A 128 9.46 6.06 11.76
N ILE A 129 10.14 5.09 12.36
CA ILE A 129 10.57 3.89 11.67
C ILE A 129 9.52 2.81 11.91
N PRO A 130 8.89 2.25 10.85
CA PRO A 130 8.09 1.05 10.97
C PRO A 130 8.93 -0.04 11.64
N VAL A 131 8.49 -0.54 12.79
CA VAL A 131 9.11 -1.69 13.43
C VAL A 131 8.79 -2.88 12.55
N GLU A 132 9.71 -3.19 11.64
CA GLU A 132 9.76 -4.49 11.02
C GLU A 132 10.00 -5.46 12.17
N ARG A 133 8.95 -6.16 12.62
CA ARG A 133 9.15 -7.22 13.61
C ARG A 133 10.21 -8.13 13.01
N GLN A 134 11.37 -8.17 13.67
CA GLN A 134 12.31 -9.28 13.58
C GLN A 134 11.50 -10.54 13.32
N LEU A 135 11.83 -11.23 12.23
CA LEU A 135 11.22 -12.48 11.80
C LEU A 135 10.91 -13.36 13.02
N ASN A 136 9.69 -13.26 13.55
CA ASN A 136 9.25 -14.21 14.55
C ASN A 136 9.27 -15.57 13.84
N LEU A 137 9.53 -16.67 14.54
CA LEU A 137 9.45 -18.02 13.94
C LEU A 137 8.13 -18.29 13.16
N PHE A 138 7.09 -17.48 13.38
CA PHE A 138 5.78 -17.53 12.70
C PHE A 138 5.67 -16.67 11.41
N SER A 139 6.66 -15.85 11.04
CA SER A 139 6.62 -15.06 9.80
C SER A 139 6.89 -15.87 8.54
N PHE A 140 7.45 -17.08 8.68
CA PHE A 140 7.71 -17.98 7.54
C PHE A 140 6.43 -18.54 6.91
N ASP A 141 5.34 -18.61 7.68
CA ASP A 141 4.02 -19.04 7.19
C ASP A 141 3.22 -17.92 6.51
N GLN A 142 3.71 -16.67 6.56
CA GLN A 142 3.07 -15.59 5.83
C GLN A 142 3.19 -15.86 4.34
N LYS A 143 2.04 -15.86 3.66
CA LYS A 143 1.98 -15.98 2.21
C LYS A 143 1.90 -14.61 1.57
N LEU A 144 2.62 -14.44 0.48
CA LEU A 144 2.56 -13.28 -0.40
C LEU A 144 1.89 -13.73 -1.71
N ILE A 145 1.01 -12.88 -2.25
CA ILE A 145 0.50 -13.03 -3.60
C ILE A 145 1.27 -12.07 -4.50
N ILE A 146 1.88 -12.60 -5.55
CA ILE A 146 2.78 -11.86 -6.43
C ILE A 146 2.35 -12.09 -7.87
N CYS A 147 2.34 -11.02 -8.66
CA CYS A 147 2.17 -11.13 -10.10
C CYS A 147 3.50 -11.47 -10.77
N LEU A 148 3.47 -12.46 -11.66
CA LEU A 148 4.62 -12.89 -12.45
C LEU A 148 4.46 -12.43 -13.89
N PRO A 149 5.56 -12.21 -14.62
CA PRO A 149 5.51 -12.01 -16.07
C PRO A 149 4.79 -13.16 -16.77
N LYS A 150 4.13 -12.82 -17.87
CA LYS A 150 3.55 -13.83 -18.75
C LYS A 150 4.60 -14.84 -19.22
N GLY A 151 4.34 -16.12 -18.99
CA GLY A 151 5.19 -17.23 -19.42
C GLY A 151 6.31 -17.59 -18.45
N TYR A 152 6.56 -16.79 -17.40
CA TYR A 152 7.50 -17.15 -16.35
C TYR A 152 6.89 -18.25 -15.43
N VAL A 153 7.70 -19.26 -15.11
CA VAL A 153 7.34 -20.36 -14.20
C VAL A 153 8.41 -20.41 -13.11
N PRO A 154 8.06 -20.16 -11.83
CA PRO A 154 9.02 -20.22 -10.74
C PRO A 154 9.62 -21.61 -10.58
N SER A 155 10.91 -21.65 -10.25
CA SER A 155 11.68 -22.86 -9.94
C SER A 155 11.21 -23.56 -8.64
N GLN A 156 10.67 -22.78 -7.70
CA GLN A 156 10.24 -23.22 -6.38
C GLN A 156 8.74 -23.53 -6.30
N GLU A 157 8.33 -24.26 -5.26
CA GLU A 157 6.92 -24.59 -5.00
C GLU A 157 6.08 -23.31 -4.86
N HIS A 158 5.04 -23.21 -5.68
CA HIS A 158 4.10 -22.10 -5.70
C HIS A 158 2.70 -22.59 -6.04
N VAL A 159 1.69 -21.86 -5.58
CA VAL A 159 0.31 -22.13 -5.98
C VAL A 159 -0.10 -21.08 -6.99
N LYS A 160 -0.40 -21.50 -8.22
CA LYS A 160 -0.94 -20.62 -9.26
C LYS A 160 -2.35 -20.17 -8.86
N LEU A 161 -2.60 -18.88 -9.03
CA LEU A 161 -3.86 -18.23 -8.71
C LEU A 161 -4.39 -17.52 -9.95
N ASN A 162 -5.70 -17.65 -10.18
CA ASN A 162 -6.37 -16.91 -11.23
C ASN A 162 -7.06 -15.68 -10.63
N GLY A 163 -6.88 -14.54 -11.26
CA GLY A 163 -7.50 -13.32 -10.78
C GLY A 163 -7.35 -12.14 -11.72
N TYR A 164 -7.88 -11.01 -11.26
CA TYR A 164 -7.82 -9.74 -11.97
C TYR A 164 -7.83 -8.58 -10.98
N ILE A 165 -7.36 -7.44 -11.46
CA ILE A 165 -7.48 -6.14 -10.80
C ILE A 165 -8.65 -5.39 -11.47
N LEU A 166 -9.60 -4.92 -10.66
CA LEU A 166 -10.78 -4.18 -11.13
C LEU A 166 -10.48 -2.72 -11.37
N ASP A 167 -11.10 -2.14 -12.41
CA ASP A 167 -10.98 -0.73 -12.79
C ASP A 167 -9.58 -0.32 -13.23
N TYR A 168 -8.76 -1.28 -13.67
CA TYR A 168 -7.44 -1.01 -14.23
C TYR A 168 -7.23 -1.77 -15.54
N SER A 169 -6.36 -1.23 -16.39
CA SER A 169 -5.85 -1.85 -17.60
C SER A 169 -4.36 -1.54 -17.75
N LEU A 170 -3.66 -2.34 -18.56
CA LEU A 170 -2.29 -2.08 -18.95
C LEU A 170 -2.29 -1.22 -20.22
N VAL A 171 -1.71 -0.03 -20.16
CA VAL A 171 -1.72 0.95 -21.25
C VAL A 171 -0.30 1.34 -21.62
N GLN A 172 -0.03 1.51 -22.91
CA GLN A 172 1.25 2.06 -23.37
C GLN A 172 1.26 3.57 -23.19
N ASN A 173 2.17 4.07 -22.35
CA ASN A 173 2.43 5.49 -22.22
C ASN A 173 3.39 5.92 -23.32
N THR A 174 2.88 6.65 -24.32
CA THR A 174 3.67 7.10 -25.47
C THR A 174 4.71 8.16 -25.12
N LEU A 175 4.47 8.98 -24.09
CA LEU A 175 5.41 10.03 -23.66
C LEU A 175 6.61 9.47 -22.90
N ARG A 176 6.40 8.37 -22.17
CA ARG A 176 7.42 7.70 -21.36
C ARG A 176 7.95 6.43 -22.01
N GLU A 177 7.45 6.11 -23.20
CA GLU A 177 7.78 4.90 -23.99
C GLU A 177 7.75 3.61 -23.16
N ARG A 178 6.76 3.47 -22.27
CA ARG A 178 6.70 2.37 -21.31
C ARG A 178 5.27 1.91 -21.02
N MET A 179 5.11 0.69 -20.53
CA MET A 179 3.80 0.21 -20.07
C MET A 179 3.48 0.73 -18.66
N GLU A 180 2.23 1.11 -18.42
CA GLU A 180 1.76 1.58 -17.12
C GLU A 180 0.39 0.99 -16.77
N ILE A 181 0.17 0.70 -15.49
CA ILE A 181 -1.16 0.36 -14.97
C ILE A 181 -1.96 1.65 -14.88
N SER A 182 -3.04 1.74 -15.64
CA SER A 182 -3.89 2.91 -15.71
C SER A 182 -5.30 2.61 -15.22
N TYR A 183 -5.89 3.53 -14.47
CA TYR A 183 -7.28 3.40 -14.04
C TYR A 183 -8.22 3.55 -15.24
N LEU A 184 -9.05 2.54 -15.45
CA LEU A 184 -10.07 2.51 -16.49
C LEU A 184 -11.31 1.81 -15.93
N GLN A 185 -12.29 2.61 -15.52
CA GLN A 185 -13.50 2.12 -14.86
C GLN A 185 -14.18 1.00 -15.67
N GLY A 186 -14.56 -0.08 -14.98
CA GLY A 186 -15.17 -1.27 -15.56
C GLY A 186 -14.18 -2.27 -16.17
N SER A 187 -12.90 -1.92 -16.31
CA SER A 187 -11.88 -2.83 -16.86
C SER A 187 -11.48 -3.91 -15.88
N LYS A 188 -10.97 -5.01 -16.42
CA LYS A 188 -10.36 -6.10 -15.66
C LYS A 188 -8.98 -6.37 -16.20
N LEU A 189 -7.95 -6.03 -15.42
CA LEU A 189 -6.57 -6.37 -15.74
C LEU A 189 -6.30 -7.78 -15.22
N PRO A 190 -6.20 -8.81 -16.10
CA PRO A 190 -5.86 -10.16 -15.66
C PRO A 190 -4.45 -10.16 -15.04
N VAL A 191 -4.26 -10.97 -14.00
CA VAL A 191 -2.96 -11.12 -13.34
C VAL A 191 -2.52 -12.58 -13.37
N ASN A 192 -1.26 -12.83 -13.74
CA ASN A 192 -0.63 -14.15 -13.59
C ASN A 192 -0.08 -14.27 -12.17
N ALA A 193 -0.97 -14.54 -11.22
CA ALA A 193 -0.65 -14.49 -9.80
C ALA A 193 -0.17 -15.85 -9.26
N VAL A 194 0.75 -15.80 -8.30
CA VAL A 194 1.16 -16.96 -7.50
C VAL A 194 1.11 -16.64 -6.02
N SER A 195 0.80 -17.64 -5.19
CA SER A 195 0.99 -17.57 -3.75
C SER A 195 2.30 -18.26 -3.38
N ILE A 196 3.18 -17.53 -2.69
CA ILE A 196 4.46 -18.04 -2.18
C ILE A 196 4.57 -17.79 -0.68
N LYS A 197 5.40 -18.58 0.02
CA LYS A 197 5.79 -18.27 1.40
C LYS A 197 6.79 -17.12 1.41
N LYS A 198 6.72 -16.24 2.43
CA LYS A 198 7.62 -15.09 2.57
C LYS A 198 9.10 -15.49 2.58
N GLY A 199 9.42 -16.67 3.12
CA GLY A 199 10.80 -17.19 3.14
C GLY A 199 11.40 -17.46 1.75
N VAL A 200 10.58 -17.69 0.72
CA VAL A 200 11.01 -17.98 -0.66
C VAL A 200 11.00 -16.71 -1.53
N TYR A 201 10.58 -15.57 -0.96
CA TYR A 201 10.40 -14.34 -1.72
C TYR A 201 11.71 -13.81 -2.33
N HIS A 202 12.81 -13.82 -1.57
CA HIS A 202 14.08 -13.33 -2.07
C HIS A 202 14.66 -14.23 -3.17
N ASP A 203 14.47 -15.55 -3.07
CA ASP A 203 14.88 -16.49 -4.12
C ASP A 203 14.12 -16.21 -5.42
N LEU A 204 12.81 -15.98 -5.33
CA LEU A 204 12.00 -15.57 -6.50
C LEU A 204 12.47 -14.23 -7.08
N LEU A 205 12.80 -13.26 -6.22
CA LEU A 205 13.32 -11.98 -6.67
C LEU A 205 14.68 -12.11 -7.35
N ASP A 206 15.56 -12.98 -6.86
CA ASP A 206 16.86 -13.25 -7.48
C ASP A 206 16.64 -13.83 -8.90
N ASP A 207 15.79 -14.85 -9.04
CA ASP A 207 15.46 -15.45 -10.34
C ASP A 207 14.92 -14.40 -11.34
N LEU A 208 14.00 -13.54 -10.89
CA LEU A 208 13.40 -12.51 -11.74
C LEU A 208 14.34 -11.34 -12.03
N SER A 209 15.19 -10.95 -11.07
CA SER A 209 16.10 -9.82 -11.23
C SER A 209 17.17 -10.08 -12.27
N HIS A 210 17.57 -11.35 -12.47
CA HIS A 210 18.47 -11.76 -13.56
C HIS A 210 17.88 -11.54 -14.96
N LEU A 211 16.55 -11.52 -15.09
CA LEU A 211 15.87 -11.45 -16.38
C LEU A 211 15.26 -10.07 -16.67
N TYR A 212 14.83 -9.34 -15.64
CA TYR A 212 13.93 -8.19 -15.80
C TYR A 212 14.37 -6.92 -15.03
N GLU A 213 15.54 -6.92 -14.38
CA GLU A 213 16.08 -5.79 -13.60
C GLU A 213 15.06 -5.17 -12.62
N ILE A 214 14.59 -5.96 -11.66
CA ILE A 214 13.57 -5.53 -10.70
C ILE A 214 14.14 -4.59 -9.66
N ARG A 215 13.47 -3.46 -9.47
CA ARG A 215 13.90 -2.40 -8.55
C ARG A 215 12.86 -2.03 -7.51
N ASP A 216 11.58 -2.21 -7.83
CA ASP A 216 10.52 -1.87 -6.89
C ASP A 216 9.29 -2.79 -7.01
N TYR A 217 8.26 -2.54 -6.21
CA TYR A 217 6.95 -3.13 -6.35
C TYR A 217 5.85 -2.19 -5.86
N VAL A 218 4.64 -2.38 -6.37
CA VAL A 218 3.42 -1.75 -5.86
C VAL A 218 2.46 -2.82 -5.36
N THR A 219 1.72 -2.52 -4.30
CA THR A 219 0.64 -3.38 -3.83
C THR A 219 -0.70 -2.85 -4.34
N MET A 220 -1.54 -3.73 -4.87
CA MET A 220 -2.89 -3.41 -5.33
C MET A 220 -3.91 -4.38 -4.76
N HIS A 221 -5.18 -3.97 -4.76
CA HIS A 221 -6.28 -4.89 -4.53
C HIS A 221 -6.56 -5.71 -5.78
N CYS A 222 -6.76 -7.01 -5.59
CA CYS A 222 -7.14 -7.92 -6.66
C CYS A 222 -8.32 -8.79 -6.22
N ASN A 223 -9.01 -9.36 -7.20
CA ASN A 223 -9.93 -10.47 -7.00
C ASN A 223 -9.22 -11.77 -7.37
N ILE A 224 -8.99 -12.64 -6.39
CA ILE A 224 -8.38 -13.96 -6.55
C ILE A 224 -9.42 -15.00 -6.15
N ASN A 225 -9.76 -15.90 -7.06
CA ASN A 225 -10.76 -16.96 -6.82
C ASN A 225 -12.08 -16.43 -6.20
N GLY A 226 -12.54 -15.25 -6.63
CA GLY A 226 -13.77 -14.62 -6.16
C GLY A 226 -13.64 -13.82 -4.85
N LYS A 227 -12.46 -13.79 -4.21
CA LYS A 227 -12.22 -13.06 -2.97
C LYS A 227 -11.32 -11.85 -3.18
N LYS A 228 -11.57 -10.77 -2.44
CA LYS A 228 -10.70 -9.59 -2.40
C LYS A 228 -9.41 -9.96 -1.67
N ASP A 229 -8.27 -9.69 -2.28
CA ASP A 229 -6.94 -9.90 -1.70
C ASP A 229 -5.97 -8.78 -2.10
N ARG A 230 -4.71 -8.88 -1.67
CA ARG A 230 -3.62 -7.96 -2.00
C ARG A 230 -2.61 -8.68 -2.87
N ILE A 231 -2.21 -8.04 -3.96
CA ILE A 231 -1.19 -8.55 -4.89
C ILE A 231 -0.03 -7.57 -4.97
N ARG A 232 1.20 -8.08 -4.94
CA ARG A 232 2.40 -7.33 -5.30
C ARG A 232 2.63 -7.42 -6.80
N ILE A 233 2.82 -6.28 -7.43
CA ILE A 233 3.23 -6.16 -8.83
C ILE A 233 4.63 -5.58 -8.82
N LEU A 234 5.59 -6.38 -9.26
CA LEU A 234 6.99 -5.97 -9.33
C LEU A 234 7.16 -4.93 -10.45
N LEU A 235 8.08 -4.00 -10.24
CA LEU A 235 8.40 -2.92 -11.15
C LEU A 235 9.87 -3.05 -11.60
N THR A 236 10.08 -2.93 -12.91
CA THR A 236 11.43 -2.86 -13.49
C THR A 236 12.14 -1.57 -13.06
N ALA A 237 13.43 -1.43 -13.38
CA ALA A 237 14.18 -0.18 -13.16
C ALA A 237 13.54 1.05 -13.81
N ASN A 238 12.80 0.86 -14.90
CA ASN A 238 12.07 1.92 -15.60
C ASN A 238 10.65 2.12 -15.08
N GLY A 239 10.24 1.41 -14.02
CA GLY A 239 8.92 1.51 -13.40
C GLY A 239 7.80 0.77 -14.15
N GLU A 240 8.15 -0.12 -15.07
CA GLU A 240 7.15 -0.91 -15.80
C GLU A 240 6.62 -2.06 -14.93
N PRO A 241 5.30 -2.30 -14.90
CA PRO A 241 4.69 -3.37 -14.13
C PRO A 241 4.94 -4.74 -14.78
N MET A 242 5.41 -5.70 -13.99
CA MET A 242 5.47 -7.10 -14.39
C MET A 242 4.09 -7.76 -14.28
N ILE A 243 3.40 -7.88 -15.41
CA ILE A 243 2.07 -8.49 -15.54
C ILE A 243 1.99 -9.43 -16.74
#